data_AF-A0A7J3VMT4-F1
#
_entry.id   AF-A0A7J3VMT4-F1
#
_cell.length_a   1.000
_cell.length_b   1.000
_cell.length_c   1.000
_cell.angle_alpha   90.00
_cell.angle_beta   90.00
_cell.angle_gamma   90.00
#
_symmetry.space_group_name_H-M   'P 1'
#
loop_
_entity.id
_entity.type
_entity.pdbx_description
1 polymer ?
#
loop_
_entity_poly.entity_id
_entity_poly.type
_entity_poly.pdbx_seq_one_letter_code
_entity_poly.pdbx_strand_id
1 'polypeptide(L)'
;MKAQLNLPMVDLSNLMEMIGKNLDGILPSRLDMLNGKQVLFTNNNVIMKPIGGWDVTLAYDDVKINRLERIDVPACVVAVDSSCILVGETIDGSIYSAKCSIALSCNGEPITHILIGPLLFYTQYCDYSKSMEIDGVKRMIRVRLERLVQYELARTMRGIIMLVDGSLRHSIHESLYTIHRIEDACRANGNMLIGLSKSTRLRHLEGVISLLSREMYPCYIDVSSMVYG
;
A
#
# COMPACT_ATOMS: atom_id res chain seq x y z
N MET A 1 25.70 -39.12 43.24
CA MET A 1 26.87 -38.88 42.37
C MET A 1 26.37 -38.18 41.12
N LYS A 2 26.58 -36.86 40.98
CA LYS A 2 26.15 -36.10 39.79
C LYS A 2 27.21 -36.28 38.71
N ALA A 3 26.86 -36.93 37.60
CA ALA A 3 27.74 -37.04 36.44
C ALA A 3 27.94 -35.64 35.83
N GLN A 4 29.15 -35.11 35.93
CA GLN A 4 29.55 -33.93 35.16
C GLN A 4 29.66 -34.35 33.70
N LEU A 5 28.84 -33.75 32.84
CA LEU A 5 28.95 -33.87 31.39
C LEU A 5 30.24 -33.17 30.96
N ASN A 6 31.26 -33.95 30.58
CA ASN A 6 32.44 -33.45 29.87
C ASN A 6 32.03 -33.03 28.46
N LEU A 7 31.52 -31.81 28.32
CA LEU A 7 31.32 -31.22 27.00
C LEU A 7 32.71 -30.88 26.43
N PRO A 8 32.99 -31.23 25.16
CA PRO A 8 34.22 -30.80 24.52
C PRO A 8 34.24 -29.27 24.49
N MET A 9 35.30 -28.66 25.03
CA MET A 9 35.57 -27.24 24.79
C MET A 9 35.86 -27.08 23.30
N VAL A 10 34.83 -26.72 22.54
CA VAL A 10 35.00 -26.31 21.14
C VAL A 10 35.69 -24.96 21.16
N ASP A 11 36.89 -24.89 20.58
CA ASP A 11 37.57 -23.62 20.37
C ASP A 11 36.82 -22.82 19.30
N LEU A 12 35.91 -21.97 19.78
CA LEU A 12 35.08 -21.11 18.96
C LEU A 12 35.91 -20.03 18.24
N SER A 13 37.16 -19.80 18.63
CA SER A 13 38.02 -18.76 18.05
C SER A 13 38.34 -19.07 16.59
N ASN A 14 38.70 -20.34 16.29
CA ASN A 14 38.94 -20.80 14.92
C ASN A 14 37.67 -20.76 14.06
N LEU A 15 36.51 -21.10 14.66
CA LEU A 15 35.23 -21.01 13.96
C LEU A 15 34.88 -19.55 13.62
N MET A 16 35.07 -18.62 14.57
CA MET A 16 34.82 -17.19 14.36
C MET A 16 35.77 -16.59 13.32
N GLU A 17 37.04 -17.01 13.29
CA GLU A 17 37.99 -16.57 12.28
C GLU A 17 37.63 -17.10 10.88
N MET A 18 37.22 -18.37 10.78
CA MET A 18 36.74 -18.97 9.53
C MET A 18 35.44 -18.32 9.04
N ILE A 19 34.50 -18.02 9.94
CA ILE A 19 33.28 -17.29 9.60
C ILE A 19 33.66 -15.91 9.09
N GLY A 20 34.47 -15.15 9.83
CA GLY A 20 34.88 -13.79 9.46
C GLY A 20 35.55 -13.72 8.08
N LYS A 21 36.52 -14.60 7.81
CA LYS A 21 37.21 -14.66 6.50
C LYS A 21 36.28 -14.99 5.34
N ASN A 22 35.28 -15.84 5.55
CA ASN A 22 34.34 -16.21 4.49
C ASN A 22 33.18 -15.22 4.37
N LEU A 23 32.82 -14.51 5.45
CA LEU A 23 31.68 -13.59 5.49
C LEU A 23 31.89 -12.45 4.50
N ASP A 24 33.08 -11.84 4.45
CA ASP A 24 33.36 -10.74 3.52
C ASP A 24 33.35 -11.18 2.05
N GLY A 25 33.62 -12.45 1.77
CA GLY A 25 33.51 -13.03 0.42
C GLY A 25 32.07 -13.30 -0.03
N ILE A 26 31.16 -13.55 0.92
CA ILE A 26 29.73 -13.82 0.66
C ILE A 26 28.91 -12.53 0.71
N LEU A 27 29.22 -11.65 1.68
CA LEU A 27 28.51 -10.42 1.96
C LEU A 27 29.49 -9.36 2.52
N PRO A 28 30.17 -8.59 1.65
CA PRO A 28 31.09 -7.54 2.11
C PRO A 28 30.33 -6.51 2.94
N SER A 29 30.88 -6.14 4.10
CA SER A 29 30.20 -5.26 5.07
C SER A 29 29.86 -3.87 4.52
N ARG A 30 30.68 -3.33 3.61
CA ARG A 30 30.52 -2.02 2.95
C ARG A 30 30.25 -0.85 3.91
N LEU A 31 30.64 -0.98 5.19
CA LEU A 31 30.41 0.03 6.22
C LEU A 31 31.20 1.31 5.97
N ASP A 32 32.33 1.20 5.27
CA ASP A 32 33.11 2.32 4.74
C ASP A 32 32.28 3.24 3.83
N MET A 33 31.29 2.70 3.13
CA MET A 33 30.37 3.48 2.29
C MET A 33 29.37 4.33 3.10
N LEU A 34 29.35 4.23 4.44
CA LEU A 34 28.53 5.06 5.31
C LEU A 34 29.20 6.39 5.70
N ASN A 35 30.50 6.54 5.41
CA ASN A 35 31.23 7.76 5.76
C ASN A 35 30.57 9.00 5.13
N GLY A 36 30.20 9.97 5.96
CA GLY A 36 29.53 11.21 5.56
C GLY A 36 28.02 11.08 5.29
N LYS A 37 27.42 9.89 5.39
CA LYS A 37 25.98 9.70 5.21
C LYS A 37 25.22 9.91 6.52
N GLN A 38 24.03 10.49 6.42
CA GLN A 38 23.08 10.51 7.53
C GLN A 38 22.57 9.08 7.80
N VAL A 39 22.57 8.67 9.07
CA VAL A 39 22.08 7.35 9.50
C VAL A 39 20.93 7.54 10.48
N LEU A 40 19.80 6.89 10.19
CA LEU A 40 18.66 6.84 11.08
C LEU A 40 18.49 5.43 11.64
N PHE A 41 18.67 5.30 12.95
CA PHE A 41 18.40 4.04 13.65
C PHE A 41 16.89 3.89 13.83
N THR A 42 16.34 2.75 13.39
CA THR A 42 14.90 2.48 13.48
C THR A 42 14.64 1.29 14.40
N ASN A 43 13.53 1.34 15.12
CA ASN A 43 12.99 0.19 15.83
C ASN A 43 11.82 -0.35 14.99
N ASN A 44 11.80 -1.65 14.73
CA ASN A 44 11.16 -2.37 13.61
C ASN A 44 9.66 -2.10 13.31
N ASN A 45 8.99 -1.22 14.05
CA ASN A 45 7.55 -0.97 13.91
C ASN A 45 7.18 0.49 13.66
N VAL A 46 8.14 1.43 13.66
CA VAL A 46 7.87 2.85 13.36
C VAL A 46 8.84 3.32 12.29
N ILE A 47 8.30 3.72 11.13
CA ILE A 47 9.07 4.41 10.09
C ILE A 47 9.38 5.80 10.63
N MET A 48 10.54 5.94 11.25
CA MET A 48 11.08 7.25 11.63
C MET A 48 11.60 7.96 10.38
N LYS A 49 11.44 9.28 10.33
CA LYS A 49 11.94 10.14 9.24
C LYS A 49 12.62 11.37 9.82
N PRO A 50 13.74 11.85 9.24
CA PRO A 50 14.35 13.09 9.69
C PRO A 50 13.38 14.27 9.51
N ILE A 51 13.39 15.22 10.45
CA ILE A 51 12.63 16.47 10.34
C ILE A 51 13.25 17.27 9.18
N GLY A 52 12.48 17.51 8.12
CA GLY A 52 12.97 18.16 6.88
C GLY A 52 13.32 17.20 5.74
N GLY A 53 13.16 15.89 5.95
CA GLY A 53 13.49 14.85 4.98
C GLY A 53 14.96 14.42 5.04
N TRP A 54 15.32 13.44 4.22
CA TRP A 54 16.73 13.14 3.95
C TRP A 54 17.38 14.35 3.28
N ASP A 55 18.69 14.57 3.41
CA ASP A 55 19.36 15.63 2.64
C ASP A 55 19.37 15.25 1.15
N VAL A 56 18.36 15.71 0.41
CA VAL A 56 18.05 15.28 -0.96
C VAL A 56 18.90 16.01 -2.02
N THR A 57 19.77 16.91 -1.60
CA THR A 57 20.46 17.93 -2.41
C THR A 57 21.49 17.43 -3.43
N LEU A 58 21.72 16.11 -3.55
CA LEU A 58 22.70 15.56 -4.50
C LEU A 58 22.14 14.44 -5.40
N ALA A 59 20.96 13.89 -5.12
CA ALA A 59 20.44 12.70 -5.82
C ALA A 59 19.24 12.97 -6.73
N TYR A 60 18.64 14.17 -6.65
CA TYR A 60 17.36 14.47 -7.31
C TYR A 60 17.30 15.90 -7.88
N ASP A 61 18.44 16.55 -8.14
CA ASP A 61 18.48 17.91 -8.72
C ASP A 61 17.77 18.00 -10.09
N ASP A 62 17.64 16.88 -10.81
CA ASP A 62 16.93 16.81 -12.10
C ASP A 62 15.43 16.47 -11.98
N VAL A 63 14.88 16.35 -10.78
CA VAL A 63 13.46 16.00 -10.61
C VAL A 63 12.57 17.18 -10.93
N LYS A 64 11.87 17.08 -12.06
CA LYS A 64 10.91 18.08 -12.48
C LYS A 64 9.65 18.05 -11.60
N ILE A 65 9.48 19.11 -10.81
CA ILE A 65 8.22 19.39 -10.11
C ILE A 65 7.27 20.08 -11.10
N ASN A 66 6.09 19.50 -11.27
CA ASN A 66 5.06 20.03 -12.16
C ASN A 66 3.95 20.67 -11.34
N ARG A 67 3.58 21.90 -11.67
CA ARG A 67 2.45 22.58 -11.05
C ARG A 67 1.13 22.00 -11.57
N LEU A 68 0.17 21.82 -10.65
CA LEU A 68 -1.22 21.56 -11.02
C LEU A 68 -1.91 22.91 -11.22
N GLU A 69 -2.37 23.15 -12.44
CA GLU A 69 -3.19 24.32 -12.76
C GLU A 69 -4.67 23.97 -12.61
N ARG A 70 -5.45 24.92 -12.10
CA ARG A 70 -6.90 24.77 -12.01
C ARG A 70 -7.48 24.84 -13.42
N ILE A 71 -8.40 23.92 -13.71
CA ILE A 71 -9.17 23.91 -14.94
C ILE A 71 -10.66 23.99 -14.54
N ASP A 72 -11.38 24.96 -15.09
CA ASP A 72 -12.81 25.17 -14.81
C ASP A 72 -13.68 24.32 -15.76
N VAL A 73 -13.57 23.00 -15.64
CA VAL A 73 -14.40 22.03 -16.36
C VAL A 73 -15.32 21.33 -15.35
N PRO A 74 -16.63 21.24 -15.64
CA PRO A 74 -17.54 20.47 -14.80
C PRO A 74 -17.08 19.03 -14.68
N ALA A 75 -16.99 18.53 -13.44
CA ALA A 75 -16.52 17.19 -13.16
C ALA A 75 -17.31 16.59 -12.02
N CYS A 76 -17.69 15.33 -12.18
CA CYS A 76 -18.24 14.52 -11.09
C CYS A 76 -17.20 13.51 -10.64
N VAL A 77 -16.93 13.51 -9.34
CA VAL A 77 -15.99 12.64 -8.66
C VAL A 77 -16.79 11.65 -7.83
N VAL A 78 -16.57 10.36 -8.04
CA VAL A 78 -17.13 9.29 -7.22
C VAL A 78 -16.00 8.58 -6.48
N ALA A 79 -16.20 8.31 -5.20
CA ALA A 79 -15.27 7.55 -4.38
C ALA A 79 -15.99 6.39 -3.72
N VAL A 80 -15.31 5.25 -3.62
CA VAL A 80 -15.82 4.04 -2.96
C VAL A 80 -14.86 3.64 -1.86
N ASP A 81 -15.37 3.48 -0.65
CA ASP A 81 -14.63 2.93 0.48
C ASP A 81 -15.49 1.89 1.21
N SER A 82 -14.86 0.98 1.92
CA SER A 82 -15.54 -0.04 2.70
C SER A 82 -14.89 -0.26 4.06
N SER A 83 -15.67 -0.77 4.99
CA SER A 83 -15.17 -1.22 6.29
C SER A 83 -15.73 -2.61 6.59
N CYS A 84 -14.92 -3.45 7.22
CA CYS A 84 -15.31 -4.80 7.62
C CYS A 84 -14.84 -5.06 9.05
N ILE A 85 -15.71 -5.63 9.87
CA ILE A 85 -15.44 -6.05 11.25
C ILE A 85 -15.70 -7.55 11.41
N LEU A 86 -15.00 -8.17 12.35
CA LEU A 86 -15.37 -9.49 12.86
C LEU A 86 -16.51 -9.29 13.86
N VAL A 87 -17.61 -10.03 13.68
CA VAL A 87 -18.78 -9.97 14.56
C VAL A 87 -18.72 -11.09 15.60
N GLY A 88 -18.29 -12.28 15.20
CA GLY A 88 -18.20 -13.43 16.08
C GLY A 88 -17.55 -14.62 15.41
N GLU A 89 -17.24 -15.62 16.22
CA GLU A 89 -16.62 -16.87 15.79
C GLU A 89 -17.52 -18.06 16.12
N THR A 90 -17.37 -19.11 15.34
CA THR A 90 -18.06 -20.40 15.47
C THR A 90 -17.01 -21.50 15.53
N ILE A 91 -17.42 -22.74 15.76
CA ILE A 91 -16.48 -23.87 15.86
C ILE A 91 -15.69 -24.12 14.56
N ASP A 92 -16.26 -23.73 13.42
CA ASP A 92 -15.74 -24.03 12.08
C ASP A 92 -15.53 -22.80 11.19
N GLY A 93 -15.70 -21.59 11.73
CA GLY A 93 -15.56 -20.36 10.95
C GLY A 93 -15.86 -19.08 11.71
N SER A 94 -15.97 -17.97 10.98
CA SER A 94 -16.15 -16.63 11.54
C SER A 94 -17.22 -15.84 10.78
N ILE A 95 -17.98 -15.02 11.50
CA ILE A 95 -18.99 -14.11 10.98
C ILE A 95 -18.41 -12.69 10.92
N TYR A 96 -18.51 -12.06 9.76
CA TYR A 96 -18.06 -10.71 9.50
C TYR A 96 -19.24 -9.82 9.10
N SER A 97 -19.13 -8.54 9.41
CA SER A 97 -20.05 -7.51 8.94
C SER A 97 -19.26 -6.49 8.15
N ALA A 98 -19.69 -6.20 6.93
CA ALA A 98 -19.10 -5.16 6.10
C ALA A 98 -20.14 -4.15 5.61
N LYS A 99 -19.68 -2.94 5.40
CA LYS A 99 -20.43 -1.86 4.74
C LYS A 99 -19.56 -1.25 3.67
N CYS A 100 -20.17 -0.79 2.59
CA CYS A 100 -19.51 -0.04 1.54
C CYS A 100 -20.24 1.28 1.33
N SER A 101 -19.47 2.34 1.16
CA SER A 101 -19.96 3.69 0.98
C SER A 101 -19.57 4.19 -0.40
N ILE A 102 -20.47 4.94 -1.02
CA ILE A 102 -20.24 5.68 -2.26
C ILE A 102 -20.42 7.15 -1.93
N ALA A 103 -19.39 7.96 -2.15
CA ALA A 103 -19.46 9.41 -2.06
C ALA A 103 -19.44 10.01 -3.47
N LEU A 104 -20.36 10.91 -3.77
CA LEU A 104 -20.43 11.63 -5.05
C LEU A 104 -20.30 13.13 -4.79
N SER A 105 -19.37 13.77 -5.49
CA SER A 105 -19.26 15.22 -5.57
C SER A 105 -19.32 15.64 -7.03
N CYS A 106 -19.99 16.74 -7.34
CA CYS A 106 -19.97 17.34 -8.66
C CYS A 106 -19.63 18.81 -8.54
N ASN A 107 -18.71 19.28 -9.39
CA ASN A 107 -18.24 20.67 -9.42
C ASN A 107 -17.70 21.17 -8.07
N GLY A 108 -17.05 20.28 -7.31
CA GLY A 108 -16.50 20.58 -5.98
C GLY A 108 -17.50 20.49 -4.83
N GLU A 109 -18.79 20.32 -5.13
CA GLU A 109 -19.85 20.25 -4.11
C GLU A 109 -20.22 18.78 -3.82
N PRO A 110 -20.26 18.34 -2.56
CA PRO A 110 -20.78 17.02 -2.21
C PRO A 110 -22.28 16.93 -2.55
N ILE A 111 -22.66 15.95 -3.37
CA ILE A 111 -24.04 15.76 -3.78
C ILE A 111 -24.73 14.72 -2.90
N THR A 112 -24.09 13.57 -2.69
CA THR A 112 -24.68 12.49 -1.92
C THR A 112 -23.64 11.51 -1.36
N HIS A 113 -24.08 10.77 -0.35
CA HIS A 113 -23.40 9.64 0.23
C HIS A 113 -24.39 8.47 0.34
N ILE A 114 -24.10 7.36 -0.32
CA ILE A 114 -24.90 6.13 -0.30
C ILE A 114 -24.17 5.09 0.55
N LEU A 115 -24.90 4.45 1.46
CA LEU A 115 -24.39 3.36 2.28
C LEU A 115 -25.04 2.03 1.87
N ILE A 116 -24.21 1.03 1.57
CA ILE A 116 -24.59 -0.35 1.31
C ILE A 116 -24.21 -1.19 2.53
N GLY A 117 -25.20 -1.73 3.24
CA GLY A 117 -25.01 -2.62 4.39
C GLY A 117 -25.70 -2.16 5.67
N PRO A 118 -25.40 -2.82 6.82
CA PRO A 118 -24.39 -3.86 6.98
C PRO A 118 -24.77 -5.16 6.26
N LEU A 119 -23.79 -5.76 5.58
CA LEU A 119 -23.87 -7.07 4.96
C LEU A 119 -23.13 -8.07 5.84
N LEU A 120 -23.75 -9.22 6.10
CA LEU A 120 -23.15 -10.29 6.88
C LEU A 120 -22.53 -11.34 5.98
N PHE A 121 -21.33 -11.80 6.35
CA PHE A 121 -20.59 -12.84 5.65
C PHE A 121 -20.16 -13.89 6.67
N TYR A 122 -20.33 -15.16 6.33
CA TYR A 122 -19.78 -16.27 7.09
C TYR A 122 -18.69 -16.94 6.25
N THR A 123 -17.54 -17.20 6.86
CA THR A 123 -16.41 -17.87 6.20
C THR A 123 -15.95 -19.05 7.03
N GLN A 124 -15.89 -20.24 6.44
CA GLN A 124 -15.39 -21.42 7.13
C GLN A 124 -13.86 -21.46 7.11
N TYR A 125 -13.24 -22.06 8.14
CA TYR A 125 -11.78 -22.19 8.22
C TYR A 125 -11.19 -23.09 7.12
N CYS A 126 -12.01 -23.92 6.47
CA CYS A 126 -11.59 -24.80 5.37
C CYS A 126 -11.64 -24.13 3.99
N ASP A 127 -12.42 -23.05 3.82
CA ASP A 127 -12.58 -22.34 2.54
C ASP A 127 -11.32 -21.57 2.13
N TYR A 128 -10.42 -21.33 3.10
CA TYR A 128 -9.18 -20.63 2.93
C TYR A 128 -8.05 -21.47 3.52
N SER A 129 -6.84 -21.36 2.96
CA SER A 129 -5.66 -21.97 3.58
C SER A 129 -5.67 -21.64 5.08
N LYS A 130 -5.48 -22.64 5.97
CA LYS A 130 -5.47 -22.51 7.44
C LYS A 130 -4.62 -21.33 7.99
N SER A 131 -3.83 -20.69 7.15
CA SER A 131 -2.99 -19.53 7.41
C SER A 131 -3.62 -18.16 7.12
N MET A 132 -4.86 -18.05 6.64
CA MET A 132 -5.43 -16.72 6.34
C MET A 132 -5.87 -16.04 7.65
N GLU A 133 -5.05 -15.09 8.09
CA GLU A 133 -5.32 -14.28 9.28
C GLU A 133 -6.67 -13.54 9.17
N ILE A 134 -7.30 -13.27 10.32
CA ILE A 134 -8.60 -12.56 10.41
C ILE A 134 -8.60 -11.27 9.57
N ASP A 135 -7.49 -10.54 9.57
CA ASP A 135 -7.37 -9.29 8.80
C ASP A 135 -7.24 -9.53 7.29
N GLY A 136 -6.70 -10.68 6.87
CA GLY A 136 -6.74 -11.14 5.49
C GLY A 136 -8.16 -11.39 4.99
N VAL A 137 -9.02 -12.00 5.82
CA VAL A 137 -10.44 -12.22 5.50
C VAL A 137 -11.20 -10.89 5.40
N LYS A 138 -11.03 -10.00 6.39
CA LYS A 138 -11.62 -8.65 6.34
C LYS A 138 -11.20 -7.91 5.07
N ARG A 139 -9.90 -7.94 4.74
CA ARG A 139 -9.38 -7.30 3.53
C ARG A 139 -9.98 -7.90 2.26
N MET A 140 -10.14 -9.22 2.22
CA MET A 140 -10.76 -9.89 1.08
C MET A 140 -12.21 -9.46 0.87
N ILE A 141 -13.02 -9.44 1.94
CA ILE A 141 -14.42 -9.00 1.89
C ILE A 141 -14.48 -7.55 1.37
N ARG A 142 -13.66 -6.66 1.93
CA ARG A 142 -13.56 -5.25 1.51
C ARG A 142 -13.23 -5.11 0.03
N VAL A 143 -12.14 -5.73 -0.43
CA VAL A 143 -11.70 -5.67 -1.83
C VAL A 143 -12.79 -6.15 -2.77
N ARG A 144 -13.43 -7.29 -2.47
CA ARG A 144 -14.49 -7.83 -3.34
C ARG A 144 -15.72 -6.93 -3.39
N LEU A 145 -16.12 -6.37 -2.25
CA LEU A 145 -17.27 -5.46 -2.15
C LEU A 145 -16.99 -4.14 -2.89
N GLU A 146 -15.82 -3.55 -2.67
CA GLU A 146 -15.38 -2.33 -3.37
C GLU A 146 -15.31 -2.56 -4.88
N ARG A 147 -14.71 -3.66 -5.35
CA ARG A 147 -14.57 -3.95 -6.78
C ARG A 147 -15.92 -4.16 -7.46
N LEU A 148 -16.86 -4.83 -6.80
CA LEU A 148 -18.23 -4.98 -7.31
C LEU A 148 -18.88 -3.60 -7.50
N VAL A 149 -18.86 -2.76 -6.45
CA VAL A 149 -19.50 -1.43 -6.49
C VAL A 149 -18.82 -0.52 -7.53
N GLN A 150 -17.49 -0.51 -7.57
CA GLN A 150 -16.72 0.25 -8.56
C GLN A 150 -17.03 -0.20 -9.98
N TYR A 151 -17.15 -1.50 -10.24
CA TYR A 151 -17.51 -2.00 -11.57
C TYR A 151 -18.92 -1.56 -11.98
N GLU A 152 -19.89 -1.66 -11.08
CA GLU A 152 -21.26 -1.22 -11.36
C GLU A 152 -21.34 0.30 -11.59
N LEU A 153 -20.58 1.11 -10.86
CA LEU A 153 -20.46 2.55 -11.12
C LEU A 153 -19.78 2.82 -12.48
N ALA A 154 -18.68 2.11 -12.77
CA ALA A 154 -17.89 2.30 -13.97
C ALA A 154 -18.69 1.97 -15.24
N ARG A 155 -19.57 0.97 -15.17
CA ARG A 155 -20.41 0.56 -16.31
C ARG A 155 -21.66 1.44 -16.48
N THR A 156 -22.18 2.07 -15.42
CA THR A 156 -23.45 2.81 -15.43
C THR A 156 -23.28 4.31 -15.58
N MET A 157 -22.20 4.88 -15.05
CA MET A 157 -21.88 6.30 -15.13
C MET A 157 -20.96 6.61 -16.31
N ARG A 158 -20.98 7.86 -16.77
CA ARG A 158 -20.16 8.34 -17.90
C ARG A 158 -19.48 9.66 -17.57
N GLY A 159 -18.27 9.85 -18.08
CA GLY A 159 -17.49 11.07 -17.90
C GLY A 159 -17.12 11.39 -16.44
N ILE A 160 -17.15 10.41 -15.53
CA ILE A 160 -16.82 10.62 -14.12
C ILE A 160 -15.34 10.40 -13.83
N ILE A 161 -14.85 10.99 -12.74
CA ILE A 161 -13.58 10.65 -12.11
C ILE A 161 -13.87 9.68 -10.97
N MET A 162 -13.43 8.43 -11.10
CA MET A 162 -13.57 7.40 -10.08
C MET A 162 -12.29 7.30 -9.24
N LEU A 163 -12.44 7.54 -7.93
CA LEU A 163 -11.38 7.39 -6.94
C LEU A 163 -11.43 6.01 -6.29
N VAL A 164 -10.27 5.36 -6.22
CA VAL A 164 -10.06 4.07 -5.55
C VAL A 164 -9.08 4.26 -4.40
N ASP A 165 -9.43 3.83 -3.19
CA ASP A 165 -8.48 3.80 -2.06
C ASP A 165 -7.45 2.69 -2.29
N GLY A 166 -6.18 3.10 -2.36
CA GLY A 166 -5.05 2.23 -2.67
C GLY A 166 -4.59 2.25 -4.13
N SER A 167 -3.58 1.45 -4.41
CA SER A 167 -2.97 1.36 -5.74
C SER A 167 -3.88 0.65 -6.73
N LEU A 168 -3.82 1.02 -8.01
CA LEU A 168 -4.51 0.32 -9.11
C LEU A 168 -3.87 -1.03 -9.49
N ARG A 169 -3.17 -1.69 -8.55
CA ARG A 169 -2.59 -3.01 -8.76
C ARG A 169 -3.64 -4.08 -8.51
N HIS A 170 -3.58 -5.14 -9.31
CA HIS A 170 -4.37 -6.34 -9.07
C HIS A 170 -4.11 -6.87 -7.66
N SER A 171 -5.18 -7.05 -6.88
CA SER A 171 -5.11 -7.64 -5.55
C SER A 171 -5.36 -9.16 -5.62
N ILE A 172 -4.61 -9.94 -4.84
CA ILE A 172 -4.81 -11.40 -4.71
C ILE A 172 -6.21 -11.78 -4.20
N HIS A 173 -6.92 -10.82 -3.60
CA HIS A 173 -8.25 -11.03 -3.04
C HIS A 173 -9.39 -10.71 -4.02
N GLU A 174 -9.06 -10.24 -5.23
CA GLU A 174 -10.05 -10.02 -6.29
C GLU A 174 -10.73 -11.34 -6.69
N SER A 175 -11.88 -11.22 -7.33
CA SER A 175 -12.72 -12.35 -7.76
C SER A 175 -13.19 -12.07 -9.20
N LEU A 176 -14.49 -12.14 -9.46
CA LEU A 176 -15.08 -11.87 -10.78
C LEU A 176 -14.84 -10.43 -11.25
N TYR A 177 -14.83 -9.48 -10.32
CA TYR A 177 -14.61 -8.06 -10.59
C TYR A 177 -13.16 -7.72 -10.23
N THR A 178 -12.34 -7.57 -11.26
CA THR A 178 -10.94 -7.20 -11.13
C THR A 178 -10.74 -5.72 -11.41
N ILE A 179 -9.62 -5.15 -10.95
CA ILE A 179 -9.27 -3.76 -11.27
C ILE A 179 -9.19 -3.52 -12.79
N HIS A 180 -8.70 -4.49 -13.56
CA HIS A 180 -8.63 -4.40 -15.02
C HIS A 180 -10.02 -4.33 -15.67
N ARG A 181 -10.99 -5.11 -15.17
CA ARG A 181 -12.37 -5.02 -15.68
C ARG A 181 -13.02 -3.67 -15.38
N ILE A 182 -12.66 -3.07 -14.24
CA ILE A 182 -13.12 -1.72 -13.87
C ILE A 182 -12.46 -0.69 -14.78
N GLU A 183 -11.16 -0.81 -15.03
CA GLU A 183 -10.43 0.05 -15.97
C GLU A 183 -11.03 0.00 -17.38
N ASP A 184 -11.33 -1.20 -17.89
CA ASP A 184 -11.95 -1.39 -19.19
C ASP A 184 -13.36 -0.78 -19.25
N ALA A 185 -14.18 -0.99 -18.21
CA ALA A 185 -15.50 -0.37 -18.10
C ALA A 185 -15.41 1.17 -18.02
N CYS A 186 -14.42 1.69 -17.30
CA CYS A 186 -14.16 3.12 -17.23
C CYS A 186 -13.78 3.68 -18.61
N ARG A 187 -12.85 3.03 -19.31
CA ARG A 187 -12.42 3.44 -20.66
C ARG A 187 -13.59 3.44 -21.65
N ALA A 188 -14.44 2.41 -21.60
CA ALA A 188 -15.61 2.29 -22.47
C ALA A 188 -16.66 3.41 -22.25
N ASN A 189 -16.74 3.98 -21.04
CA ASN A 189 -17.69 5.02 -20.68
C ASN A 189 -17.08 6.42 -20.56
N GLY A 190 -15.81 6.59 -20.95
CA GLY A 190 -15.10 7.87 -20.83
C GLY A 190 -14.87 8.30 -19.38
N ASN A 191 -14.84 7.35 -18.45
CA ASN A 191 -14.54 7.59 -17.05
C ASN A 191 -13.01 7.57 -16.83
N MET A 192 -12.54 8.43 -15.93
CA MET A 192 -11.16 8.44 -15.47
C MET A 192 -11.03 7.67 -14.16
N LEU A 193 -10.09 6.73 -14.08
CA LEU A 193 -9.84 5.95 -12.86
C LEU A 193 -8.56 6.44 -12.18
N ILE A 194 -8.64 6.82 -10.90
CA ILE A 194 -7.50 7.34 -10.12
C ILE A 194 -7.37 6.53 -8.83
N GLY A 195 -6.18 5.95 -8.60
CA GLY A 195 -5.85 5.29 -7.34
C GLY A 195 -5.16 6.26 -6.37
N LEU A 196 -5.58 6.26 -5.11
CA LEU A 196 -5.02 7.11 -4.06
C LEU A 196 -4.33 6.24 -3.00
N SER A 197 -3.01 6.20 -3.00
CA SER A 197 -2.22 5.49 -1.99
C SER A 197 -1.64 6.47 -0.95
N LYS A 198 -2.02 6.28 0.32
CA LYS A 198 -1.52 7.08 1.45
C LYS A 198 -0.08 6.76 1.85
N SER A 199 0.43 5.59 1.45
CA SER A 199 1.80 5.16 1.73
C SER A 199 2.42 4.47 0.51
N THR A 200 3.70 4.70 0.32
CA THR A 200 4.52 3.98 -0.66
C THR A 200 5.56 3.15 0.06
N ARG A 201 5.83 1.94 -0.43
CA ARG A 201 6.93 1.09 0.05
C ARG A 201 8.23 1.32 -0.73
N LEU A 202 8.19 2.20 -1.74
CA LEU A 202 9.34 2.50 -2.59
C LEU A 202 10.23 3.51 -1.85
N ARG A 203 11.25 3.00 -1.17
CA ARG A 203 12.17 3.80 -0.33
C ARG A 203 12.83 4.95 -1.10
N HIS A 204 13.15 4.75 -2.38
CA HIS A 204 13.73 5.81 -3.22
C HIS A 204 12.77 6.99 -3.44
N LEU A 205 11.45 6.75 -3.47
CA LEU A 205 10.46 7.83 -3.60
C LEU A 205 10.29 8.65 -2.31
N GLU A 206 10.79 8.19 -1.17
CA GLU A 206 10.65 8.93 0.09
C GLU A 206 11.42 10.25 0.08
N GLY A 207 12.57 10.31 -0.62
CA GLY A 207 13.30 11.57 -0.82
C GLY A 207 12.48 12.57 -1.64
N VAL A 208 11.84 12.08 -2.72
CA VAL A 208 11.02 12.88 -3.64
C VAL A 208 9.81 13.52 -2.94
N ILE A 209 9.18 12.82 -2.00
CA ILE A 209 8.04 13.35 -1.24
C ILE A 209 8.41 14.61 -0.44
N SER A 210 9.63 14.68 0.09
CA SER A 210 10.08 15.87 0.84
C SER A 210 10.26 17.10 -0.05
N LEU A 211 10.53 16.92 -1.35
CA LEU A 211 10.59 18.02 -2.32
C LEU A 211 9.20 18.64 -2.51
N LEU A 212 8.17 17.81 -2.71
CA LEU A 212 6.77 18.27 -2.82
C LEU A 212 6.29 19.01 -1.57
N SER A 213 6.80 18.63 -0.39
CA SER A 213 6.40 19.24 0.89
C SER A 213 6.92 20.68 1.07
N ARG A 214 7.87 21.13 0.24
CA ARG A 214 8.43 22.49 0.28
C ARG A 214 7.69 23.47 -0.63
N GLU A 215 6.86 22.96 -1.53
CA GLU A 215 6.12 23.79 -2.48
C GLU A 215 4.86 24.37 -1.85
N MET A 216 4.60 25.66 -2.12
CA MET A 216 3.44 26.40 -1.58
C MET A 216 2.18 26.26 -2.46
N TYR A 217 2.29 25.55 -3.58
CA TYR A 217 1.21 25.37 -4.55
C TYR A 217 0.96 23.88 -4.83
N PRO A 218 -0.27 23.51 -5.28
CA PRO A 218 -0.56 22.15 -5.70
C PRO A 218 0.39 21.70 -6.81
N CYS A 219 1.09 20.60 -6.59
CA CYS A 219 2.11 20.09 -7.51
C CYS A 219 2.17 18.57 -7.49
N TYR A 220 2.81 18.01 -8.51
CA TYR A 220 3.09 16.58 -8.63
C TYR A 220 4.46 16.35 -9.24
N ILE A 221 5.01 15.16 -9.00
CA ILE A 221 6.22 14.68 -9.66
C ILE A 221 5.84 13.40 -10.40
N ASP A 222 6.20 13.31 -11.67
CA ASP A 222 6.12 12.07 -12.42
C ASP A 222 7.32 11.20 -12.06
N VAL A 223 7.04 10.05 -11.44
CA VAL A 223 8.05 9.10 -10.97
C VAL A 223 8.12 7.86 -11.86
N SER A 224 7.47 7.86 -13.03
CA SER A 224 7.40 6.69 -13.92
C SER A 224 8.79 6.17 -14.31
N SER A 225 9.70 7.08 -14.64
CA SER A 225 11.10 6.74 -14.96
C SER A 225 11.86 6.15 -13.76
N MET A 226 11.51 6.53 -12.53
CA MET A 226 12.14 6.00 -11.32
C MET A 226 11.60 4.63 -10.92
N VAL A 227 10.40 4.28 -11.37
CA VAL A 227 9.72 3.01 -11.03
C VAL A 227 9.96 1.94 -12.09
N TYR A 228 10.02 2.32 -13.37
CA TYR A 228 10.14 1.40 -14.50
C TYR A 228 11.49 1.49 -15.24
N GLY A 229 12.39 2.37 -14.79
CA GLY A 229 13.73 2.53 -15.35
C GLY A 229 14.64 1.33 -15.10
#